data_AF-A0A1F9AG22-F1
#
_entry.id   AF-A0A1F9AG22-F1
#
_cell.length_a   1.000
_cell.length_b   1.000
_cell.length_c   1.000
_cell.angle_alpha   90.00
_cell.angle_beta   90.00
_cell.angle_gamma   90.00
#
_symmetry.space_group_name_H-M   'P 1'
#
loop_
_entity.id
_entity.type
_entity.pdbx_description
1 polymer ?
#
loop_
_entity_poly.entity_id
_entity_poly.type
_entity_poly.pdbx_seq_one_letter_code
_entity_poly.pdbx_strand_id
1 'polypeptide(L)' 'MALDFSLTEEQVALREAARKVYLDALQLHGGYGYMREFEVERWLRDSLLATIGGGTSEIQRQIIARTLLGL' A
#
# COMPACT_ATOMS: atom_id res chain seq x y z
N MET A 1 7.79 -15.83 16.30
CA MET A 1 8.60 -14.60 16.17
C MET A 1 9.15 -14.43 14.75
N ALA A 2 9.81 -15.42 14.13
CA ALA A 2 10.26 -15.32 12.73
C ALA A 2 9.12 -15.26 11.68
N LEU A 3 7.96 -15.86 11.96
CA LEU A 3 6.81 -15.89 11.04
C LEU A 3 6.08 -14.54 10.88
N ASP A 4 6.25 -13.60 11.81
CA ASP A 4 5.60 -12.28 11.76
C ASP A 4 6.36 -11.30 10.83
N PHE A 5 7.68 -11.50 10.70
CA PHE A 5 8.56 -10.66 9.89
C PHE A 5 8.29 -10.81 8.38
N SER A 6 8.27 -12.04 7.86
CA SER A 6 8.04 -12.27 6.44
C SER A 6 6.66 -11.81 5.99
N LEU A 7 5.65 -11.93 6.88
CA LEU A 7 4.29 -11.47 6.61
C LEU A 7 4.21 -9.94 6.54
N THR A 8 4.95 -9.21 7.37
CA THR A 8 4.93 -7.74 7.36
C THR A 8 5.63 -7.17 6.13
N GLU A 9 6.77 -7.74 5.70
CA GLU A 9 7.44 -7.36 4.45
C GLU A 9 6.54 -7.58 3.23
N GLU A 10 5.93 -8.76 3.12
CA GLU A 10 5.05 -9.11 1.99
C GLU A 10 3.81 -8.20 1.93
N GLN A 11 3.24 -7.86 3.09
CA GLN A 11 2.10 -6.94 3.19
C GLN A 11 2.44 -5.52 2.74
N VAL A 12 3.61 -4.99 3.13
CA VAL A 12 4.07 -3.67 2.69
C VAL A 12 4.21 -3.65 1.17
N ALA A 13 4.89 -4.64 0.60
CA ALA A 13 5.11 -4.75 -0.84
C ALA A 13 3.79 -4.83 -1.62
N LEU A 14 2.85 -5.67 -1.16
CA LEU A 14 1.54 -5.84 -1.81
C LEU A 14 0.73 -4.53 -1.81
N ARG A 15 0.70 -3.82 -0.68
CA ARG A 15 -0.05 -2.55 -0.55
C ARG A 15 0.50 -1.46 -1.47
N GLU A 16 1.82 -1.35 -1.58
CA GLU A 16 2.45 -0.38 -2.48
C GLU A 16 2.26 -0.74 -3.95
N ALA A 17 2.34 -2.03 -4.29
CA ALA A 17 2.04 -2.52 -5.64
C ALA A 17 0.59 -2.22 -6.02
N ALA A 18 -0.37 -2.51 -5.14
CA ALA A 18 -1.79 -2.21 -5.36
C ALA A 18 -2.01 -0.71 -5.58
N ARG A 19 -1.44 0.15 -4.72
CA ARG A 19 -1.50 1.61 -4.89
C ARG A 19 -1.02 2.03 -6.27
N LYS A 20 0.11 1.49 -6.73
CA LYS A 20 0.66 1.80 -8.05
C LYS A 20 -0.30 1.39 -9.18
N VAL A 21 -0.83 0.16 -9.12
CA VAL A 21 -1.77 -0.35 -10.13
C VAL A 21 -3.02 0.54 -10.23
N TYR A 22 -3.60 0.94 -9.10
CA TYR A 22 -4.79 1.80 -9.12
C TYR A 22 -4.50 3.23 -9.61
N LEU A 23 -3.30 3.75 -9.34
CA LEU A 23 -2.84 5.02 -9.90
C LEU A 23 -2.72 4.94 -11.43
N ASP A 24 -2.10 3.88 -11.95
CA ASP A 24 -1.96 3.66 -13.39
C ASP A 24 -3.36 3.49 -14.03
N ALA A 25 -4.27 2.77 -13.38
CA ALA A 25 -5.64 2.61 -13.84
C ALA A 25 -6.42 3.95 -13.86
N LEU A 26 -6.26 4.79 -12.84
CA LEU A 26 -6.88 6.10 -12.78
C LEU A 26 -6.37 7.01 -13.91
N GLN A 27 -5.06 6.98 -14.16
CA GLN A 27 -4.43 7.75 -15.24
C GLN A 27 -4.97 7.34 -16.63
N LEU A 28 -5.23 6.05 -16.86
CA LEU A 28 -5.83 5.56 -18.12
C LEU A 28 -7.25 6.10 -18.35
N HIS A 29 -8.02 6.34 -17.29
CA HIS A 29 -9.37 6.91 -17.38
C HIS A 29 -9.36 8.44 -17.59
N GLY A 30 -8.19 9.10 -17.47
CA GLY A 30 -8.07 10.55 -17.54
C GLY A 30 -8.92 11.25 -16.48
N GLY A 31 -9.51 12.41 -16.82
CA GLY A 31 -10.35 13.17 -15.88
C GLY A 31 -11.57 12.40 -15.37
N TYR A 32 -12.11 11.49 -16.19
CA TYR A 32 -13.24 10.64 -15.79
C TYR A 32 -12.90 9.66 -14.66
N GLY A 33 -11.63 9.30 -14.51
CA GLY A 33 -11.15 8.42 -13.44
C GLY A 33 -11.32 9.00 -12.04
N TYR A 34 -11.60 10.29 -11.90
CA TYR A 34 -11.91 10.94 -10.62
C TYR A 34 -13.42 11.02 -10.32
N MET A 35 -14.27 10.68 -11.28
CA MET A 35 -15.72 10.75 -11.10
C MET A 35 -16.24 9.48 -10.42
N ARG A 36 -17.34 9.59 -9.66
CA ARG A 36 -17.86 8.49 -8.84
C ARG A 36 -18.57 7.41 -9.66
N GLU A 37 -18.78 7.66 -10.94
CA GLU A 37 -19.31 6.72 -11.92
C GLU A 37 -18.32 5.58 -12.22
N PHE A 38 -17.04 5.76 -11.91
CA PHE A 38 -16.01 4.73 -12.01
C PHE A 38 -15.45 4.38 -10.63
N GLU A 39 -15.37 3.09 -10.32
CA GLU A 39 -14.88 2.61 -9.02
C GLU A 39 -13.37 2.85 -8.80
N VAL A 40 -12.62 3.24 -9.85
CA VAL A 40 -11.16 3.38 -9.81
C VAL A 40 -10.70 4.43 -8.79
N GLU A 41 -11.46 5.51 -8.61
CA GLU A 41 -11.19 6.55 -7.60
C GLU A 41 -11.25 5.97 -6.18
N ARG A 42 -12.25 5.12 -5.95
CA ARG A 42 -12.48 4.47 -4.65
C ARG A 42 -11.39 3.46 -4.37
N TRP A 43 -11.02 2.63 -5.35
CA TRP A 43 -9.94 1.66 -5.18
C TRP A 43 -8.60 2.33 -4.89
N LEU A 44 -8.29 3.44 -5.58
CA LEU A 44 -7.10 4.21 -5.27
C LEU A 44 -7.16 4.75 -3.83
N ARG A 45 -8.27 5.36 -3.41
CA ARG A 45 -8.44 5.85 -2.03
C ARG A 45 -8.28 4.74 -0.99
N ASP A 46 -8.91 3.59 -1.20
CA ASP A 46 -8.84 2.45 -0.28
C ASP A 46 -7.40 1.91 -0.20
N SER A 47 -6.66 1.89 -1.31
CA SER A 47 -5.25 1.49 -1.32
C SER A 47 -4.34 2.44 -0.55
N LEU A 48 -4.63 3.74 -0.55
CA LEU A 48 -3.90 4.72 0.26
C LEU A 48 -4.10 4.44 1.75
N LEU A 49 -5.35 4.19 2.16
CA LEU A 49 -5.66 3.82 3.54
C LEU A 49 -4.91 2.54 3.95
N ALA A 50 -4.79 1.56 3.05
CA ALA A 50 -4.05 0.33 3.32
C ALA A 50 -2.56 0.58 3.63
N THR A 51 -1.94 1.61 3.03
CA THR A 51 -0.53 1.97 3.32
C THR A 51 -0.35 2.67 4.69
N ILE A 52 -1.43 3.07 5.35
CA ILE A 52 -1.43 3.80 6.63
C ILE A 52 -1.99 2.94 7.77
N GLY A 53 -2.99 2.10 7.47
CA GLY A 53 -3.71 1.29 8.45
C GLY A 53 -2.81 0.28 9.16
N GLY A 54 -2.83 0.33 10.49
CA GLY A 54 -2.01 -0.54 11.35
C GLY A 54 -0.53 -0.12 11.44
N GLY A 55 -0.18 1.07 10.96
CA GLY A 55 1.18 1.59 10.88
C GLY A 55 1.54 1.90 9.44
N THR A 56 2.20 3.04 9.20
CA THR A 56 2.57 3.43 7.84
C THR A 56 3.62 2.48 7.26
N SER A 57 3.63 2.33 5.94
CA SER A 57 4.63 1.51 5.25
C SER A 57 6.07 1.91 5.62
N GLU A 58 6.35 3.20 5.84
CA GLU A 58 7.65 3.68 6.30
C GLU A 58 8.01 3.18 7.71
N ILE A 59 7.06 3.24 8.65
CA ILE A 59 7.29 2.76 10.01
C ILE A 59 7.44 1.24 10.04
N GLN A 60 6.63 0.52 9.26
CA GLN A 60 6.77 -0.93 9.12
C GLN A 60 8.14 -1.29 8.56
N ARG A 61 8.61 -0.61 7.50
CA ARG A 61 9.98 -0.78 6.98
C ARG A 61 11.06 -0.46 8.01
N GLN A 62 10.87 0.57 8.83
CA GLN A 62 11.82 0.91 9.90
C GLN A 62 11.88 -0.18 10.97
N ILE A 63 10.73 -0.77 11.35
CA ILE A 63 10.65 -1.88 12.30
C ILE A 63 11.35 -3.11 11.71
N ILE A 64 11.02 -3.47 10.47
CA ILE A 64 11.67 -4.53 9.69
C ILE A 64 13.20 -4.35 9.69
N ALA A 65 13.68 -3.15 9.34
CA ALA A 65 15.10 -2.83 9.31
C ALA A 65 15.77 -2.96 10.68
N ARG A 66 15.13 -2.48 11.75
CA ARG A 66 15.62 -2.64 13.13
C ARG A 66 15.71 -4.11 13.54
N THR A 67 14.68 -4.89 13.22
CA THR A 67 14.65 -6.32 13.50
C THR A 67 15.75 -7.07 12.74
N LEU A 68 15.99 -6.77 11.47
CA LEU A 68 17.09 -7.35 10.68
C LEU A 68 18.48 -7.01 11.25
N LEU A 69 18.63 -5.82 11.83
CA LEU A 69 19.85 -5.38 12.49
C LEU A 69 20.00 -5.86 13.94
N GLY A 70 18.99 -6.57 14.49
CA GLY A 70 18.99 -7.04 15.88
C GLY A 70 18.84 -5.94 16.92
N LEU A 71 18.22 -4.81 16.56
CA LEU A 71 17.99 -3.62 17.39
C LEU A 71 16.60 -3.54 18.01
#